data_AF-X0WII6-F1
#
_entry.id   AF-X0WII6-F1
#
_cell.length_a   1.000
_cell.length_b   1.000
_cell.length_c   1.000
_cell.angle_alpha   90.00
_cell.angle_beta   90.00
_cell.angle_gamma   90.00
#
_symmetry.space_group_name_H-M   'P 1'
#
loop_
_entity.id
_entity.type
_entity.pdbx_description
1 polymer ?
#
loop_
_entity_poly.entity_id
_entity_poly.type
_entity_poly.pdbx_seq_one_letter_code
_entity_poly.pdbx_strand_id
1 'polypeptide(L)'
;MQVRTTDFALPGSTGILPITVPGWTETPKAVFLFLIGAEAPSNNNDTNSQMGFGAADGTREWCIAAVSESGQGTSVSKGYGNTGECLAMLEDDGGALDGLAEFSAFIPGGVNLNVTQAFGAAHMCCAIFLSGADLTAYANIYQLPGSTSPQQITDPGFEPDLLLVSVRGAGMGGGIEARQRLCMGAAVNDGAGAFDNVGWSLEDRDAQSTTSVWGSIFNNRVGARGNQYE
;
A
#
# COMPACT_ATOMS: atom_id res chain seq x y z
N MET A 1 4.62 12.36 18.38
CA MET A 1 4.84 11.87 17.00
C MET A 1 4.99 13.05 16.05
N GLN A 2 5.95 13.02 15.13
CA GLN A 2 6.01 13.96 14.00
C GLN A 2 5.67 13.22 12.70
N VAL A 3 5.07 13.95 11.76
CA VAL A 3 4.71 13.45 10.44
C VAL A 3 5.37 14.34 9.38
N ARG A 4 5.98 13.72 8.37
CA ARG A 4 6.53 14.40 7.20
C ARG A 4 6.15 13.65 5.95
N THR A 5 5.99 14.37 4.85
CA THR A 5 5.68 13.78 3.55
C THR A 5 6.65 14.28 2.49
N THR A 6 6.89 13.45 1.49
CA THR A 6 7.56 13.86 0.26
C THR A 6 7.08 13.00 -0.89
N ASP A 7 7.05 13.59 -2.08
CA ASP A 7 6.84 12.87 -3.32
C ASP A 7 8.20 12.61 -3.99
N PHE A 8 8.31 11.50 -4.70
CA PHE A 8 9.51 11.13 -5.44
C PHE A 8 9.16 10.27 -6.65
N ALA A 9 10.03 10.27 -7.65
CA ALA A 9 9.92 9.40 -8.82
C ALA A 9 10.72 8.12 -8.60
N LEU A 10 10.16 6.99 -9.02
CA LEU A 10 10.82 5.70 -8.96
C LEU A 10 11.85 5.54 -10.08
N PRO A 11 13.00 4.90 -9.82
CA PRO A 11 14.07 4.82 -10.80
C PRO A 11 13.90 3.65 -11.78
N GLY A 12 14.29 3.88 -13.04
CA GLY A 12 14.47 2.83 -14.05
C GLY A 12 15.77 2.01 -13.88
N SER A 13 16.31 1.94 -12.67
CA SER A 13 17.55 1.22 -12.35
C SER A 13 17.46 0.60 -10.96
N THR A 14 18.16 -0.53 -10.76
CA THR A 14 18.27 -1.18 -9.45
C THR A 14 19.28 -0.49 -8.54
N GLY A 15 19.18 -0.78 -7.24
CA GLY A 15 20.10 -0.30 -6.21
C GLY A 15 19.45 0.60 -5.16
N ILE A 16 20.29 1.25 -4.35
CA ILE A 16 19.82 2.07 -3.23
C ILE A 16 19.22 3.38 -3.74
N LEU A 17 17.95 3.60 -3.42
CA LEU A 17 17.20 4.83 -3.63
C LEU A 17 17.06 5.59 -2.30
N PRO A 18 17.81 6.69 -2.09
CA PRO A 18 17.60 7.56 -0.93
C PRO A 18 16.39 8.47 -1.14
N ILE A 19 15.45 8.44 -0.20
CA ILE A 19 14.27 9.30 -0.17
C ILE A 19 14.40 10.16 1.09
N THR A 20 14.51 11.48 0.93
CA THR A 20 14.73 12.41 2.04
C THR A 20 13.80 13.62 1.96
N VAL A 21 13.43 14.16 3.12
CA VAL A 21 12.66 15.40 3.22
C VAL A 21 13.63 16.57 3.46
N PRO A 22 13.69 17.58 2.56
CA PRO A 22 14.61 18.71 2.71
C PRO A 22 14.45 19.43 4.05
N GLY A 23 15.57 19.65 4.75
CA GLY A 23 15.60 20.36 6.03
C GLY A 23 15.14 19.54 7.24
N TRP A 24 14.80 18.26 7.07
CA TRP A 24 14.48 17.36 8.16
C TRP A 24 15.67 16.45 8.49
N THR A 25 16.03 16.34 9.76
CA THR A 25 17.23 15.61 10.22
C THR A 25 16.92 14.48 11.19
N GLU A 26 15.68 14.33 11.64
CA GLU A 26 15.30 13.20 12.49
C GLU A 26 15.25 11.92 11.65
N THR A 27 15.65 10.79 12.24
CA THR A 27 15.51 9.48 11.61
C THR A 27 14.07 8.97 11.85
N PRO A 28 13.31 8.61 10.79
CA PRO A 28 12.00 8.00 10.94
C PRO A 28 12.06 6.67 11.69
N LYS A 29 10.93 6.25 12.24
CA LYS A 29 10.72 4.88 12.79
C LYS A 29 9.72 4.07 11.97
N ALA A 30 8.95 4.72 11.10
CA ALA A 30 8.11 4.05 10.12
C ALA A 30 7.94 4.91 8.87
N VAL A 31 7.64 4.25 7.76
CA VAL A 31 7.21 4.87 6.52
C VAL A 31 5.97 4.14 5.99
N PHE A 32 5.00 4.89 5.46
CA PHE A 32 3.92 4.36 4.65
C PHE A 32 4.04 4.96 3.25
N LEU A 33 3.93 4.13 2.23
CA LEU A 33 4.20 4.45 0.83
C LEU A 33 2.92 4.34 0.01
N PHE A 34 2.70 5.32 -0.86
CA PHE A 34 1.55 5.40 -1.77
C PHE A 34 2.08 5.52 -3.19
N LEU A 35 1.97 4.44 -3.95
CA LEU A 35 2.38 4.38 -5.34
C LEU A 35 1.18 4.60 -6.25
N ILE A 36 1.36 5.44 -7.26
CA ILE A 36 0.42 5.63 -8.37
C ILE A 36 1.14 5.42 -9.70
N GLY A 37 0.43 4.90 -10.71
CA GLY A 37 0.99 4.70 -12.06
C GLY A 37 1.42 5.97 -12.80
N ALA A 38 1.08 7.15 -12.31
CA ALA A 38 1.41 8.40 -12.99
C ALA A 38 2.93 8.67 -13.01
N GLU A 39 3.49 8.99 -14.18
CA GLU A 39 4.93 9.31 -14.35
C GLU A 39 5.29 10.77 -13.99
N ALA A 40 4.28 11.63 -13.84
CA ALA A 40 4.49 13.02 -13.48
C ALA A 40 3.27 13.58 -12.74
N PRO A 41 3.45 14.57 -11.84
CA PRO A 41 2.35 15.36 -11.32
C PRO A 41 1.66 16.08 -12.48
N SER A 42 0.51 15.57 -12.91
CA SER A 42 -0.26 16.14 -13.99
C SER A 42 -1.75 15.98 -13.73
N ASN A 43 -2.56 16.70 -14.50
CA ASN A 43 -4.00 16.55 -14.55
C ASN A 43 -4.45 15.65 -15.72
N ASN A 44 -3.51 14.91 -16.32
CA ASN A 44 -3.82 14.00 -17.41
C ASN A 44 -4.33 12.66 -16.85
N ASN A 45 -5.30 12.08 -17.54
CA ASN A 45 -5.75 10.73 -17.26
C ASN A 45 -4.79 9.75 -17.92
N ASP A 46 -4.31 8.78 -17.16
CA ASP A 46 -3.64 7.62 -17.72
C ASP A 46 -4.66 6.63 -18.30
N THR A 47 -4.19 5.76 -19.20
CA THR A 47 -5.02 4.73 -19.85
C THR A 47 -5.29 3.57 -18.88
N ASN A 48 -4.31 3.21 -18.05
CA ASN A 48 -4.42 2.12 -17.09
C ASN A 48 -4.50 2.66 -15.65
N SER A 49 -5.13 1.90 -14.76
CA SER A 49 -5.13 2.19 -13.33
C SER A 49 -4.07 1.32 -12.67
N GLN A 50 -3.04 1.93 -12.09
CA GLN A 50 -2.05 1.25 -11.27
C GLN A 50 -1.93 1.95 -9.92
N MET A 51 -1.99 1.17 -8.85
CA MET A 51 -1.89 1.69 -7.49
C MET A 51 -1.25 0.67 -6.57
N GLY A 52 -0.45 1.16 -5.64
CA GLY A 52 0.19 0.33 -4.63
C GLY A 52 0.26 1.03 -3.27
N PHE A 53 0.29 0.22 -2.23
CA PHE A 53 0.55 0.67 -0.87
C PHE A 53 1.60 -0.22 -0.25
N GLY A 54 2.39 0.35 0.64
CA GLY A 54 3.28 -0.45 1.47
C GLY A 54 3.71 0.30 2.70
N ALA A 55 4.39 -0.41 3.59
CA ALA A 55 4.95 0.19 4.79
C ALA A 55 6.20 -0.54 5.25
N ALA A 56 7.01 0.14 6.04
CA ALA A 56 8.11 -0.46 6.79
C ALA A 56 8.25 0.17 8.19
N ASP A 57 8.64 -0.63 9.17
CA ASP A 57 8.86 -0.21 10.58
C ASP A 57 10.34 -0.27 11.01
N GLY A 58 11.25 -0.52 10.07
CA GLY A 58 12.68 -0.67 10.35
C GLY A 58 13.13 -2.12 10.53
N THR A 59 12.19 -3.04 10.73
CA THR A 59 12.45 -4.49 10.88
C THR A 59 11.55 -5.32 9.95
N ARG A 60 10.36 -4.83 9.65
CA ARG A 60 9.33 -5.50 8.87
C ARG A 60 8.85 -4.58 7.76
N GLU A 61 8.35 -5.21 6.71
CA GLU A 61 7.76 -4.53 5.57
C GLU A 61 6.61 -5.33 4.97
N TRP A 62 5.79 -4.63 4.19
CA TRP A 62 4.80 -5.23 3.32
C TRP A 62 4.45 -4.29 2.18
N CYS A 63 3.97 -4.87 1.09
CA CYS A 63 3.38 -4.12 -0.01
C CYS A 63 2.16 -4.85 -0.58
N ILE A 64 1.26 -4.07 -1.18
CA ILE A 64 0.23 -4.55 -2.08
C ILE A 64 0.21 -3.67 -3.32
N ALA A 65 -0.07 -4.26 -4.46
CA ALA A 65 -0.18 -3.55 -5.73
C ALA A 65 -1.40 -4.07 -6.49
N ALA A 66 -1.98 -3.23 -7.31
CA ALA A 66 -3.05 -3.62 -8.22
C ALA A 66 -2.99 -2.84 -9.52
N VAL A 67 -3.45 -3.51 -10.59
CA VAL A 67 -3.59 -2.93 -11.92
C VAL A 67 -4.96 -3.29 -12.51
N SER A 68 -5.52 -2.36 -13.28
CA SER A 68 -6.67 -2.56 -14.16
C SER A 68 -6.40 -1.86 -15.48
N GLU A 69 -6.60 -2.58 -16.58
CA GLU A 69 -6.29 -2.09 -17.93
C GLU A 69 -7.51 -1.67 -18.72
N SER A 70 -7.29 -0.64 -19.54
CA SER A 70 -8.29 -0.16 -20.48
C SER A 70 -8.11 -0.79 -21.87
N GLY A 71 -9.18 -0.76 -22.66
CA GLY A 71 -9.14 -1.17 -24.07
C GLY A 71 -9.01 -2.68 -24.32
N GLN A 72 -9.06 -3.51 -23.28
CA GLN A 72 -8.94 -4.96 -23.41
C GLN A 72 -10.23 -5.62 -23.90
N GLY A 73 -10.11 -6.70 -24.67
CA GLY A 73 -11.27 -7.47 -25.18
C GLY A 73 -12.09 -8.14 -24.08
N THR A 74 -11.42 -8.50 -22.98
CA THR A 74 -12.00 -8.83 -21.67
C THR A 74 -11.23 -8.08 -20.61
N SER A 75 -11.85 -7.68 -19.50
CA SER A 75 -11.15 -6.95 -18.43
C SER A 75 -9.87 -7.68 -18.00
N VAL A 76 -8.79 -6.92 -17.87
CA VAL A 76 -7.52 -7.40 -17.31
C VAL A 76 -7.29 -6.65 -16.01
N SER A 77 -7.37 -7.39 -14.90
CA SER A 77 -7.23 -6.81 -13.58
C SER A 77 -6.50 -7.78 -12.66
N LYS A 78 -5.47 -7.29 -11.97
CA LYS A 78 -4.56 -8.13 -11.18
C LYS A 78 -4.22 -7.49 -9.85
N GLY A 79 -3.82 -8.33 -8.91
CA GLY A 79 -3.36 -7.92 -7.59
C GLY A 79 -2.09 -8.67 -7.18
N TYR A 80 -1.23 -8.00 -6.43
CA TYR A 80 -0.02 -8.56 -5.84
C TYR A 80 0.07 -8.15 -4.38
N GLY A 81 0.70 -8.98 -3.56
CA GLY A 81 0.96 -8.66 -2.16
C GLY A 81 2.02 -9.57 -1.56
N ASN A 82 2.95 -8.96 -0.82
CA ASN A 82 4.06 -9.68 -0.21
C ASN A 82 4.61 -8.94 1.03
N THR A 83 5.45 -9.64 1.80
CA THR A 83 6.12 -9.13 3.01
C THR A 83 7.64 -9.11 2.87
N GLY A 84 8.16 -9.31 1.65
CA GLY A 84 9.58 -9.17 1.33
C GLY A 84 9.93 -7.80 0.78
N GLU A 85 8.93 -7.02 0.39
CA GLU A 85 9.07 -5.74 -0.30
C GLU A 85 8.09 -4.72 0.29
N CYS A 86 8.46 -3.44 0.24
CA CYS A 86 7.64 -2.30 0.67
C CYS A 86 7.03 -1.52 -0.50
N LEU A 87 7.44 -1.82 -1.73
CA LEU A 87 6.83 -1.35 -2.96
C LEU A 87 6.81 -2.45 -4.02
N ALA A 88 5.72 -2.51 -4.77
CA ALA A 88 5.59 -3.35 -5.95
C ALA A 88 4.75 -2.63 -7.00
N MET A 89 5.06 -2.88 -8.27
CA MET A 89 4.26 -2.47 -9.42
C MET A 89 4.04 -3.67 -10.32
N LEU A 90 2.89 -3.70 -11.00
CA LEU A 90 2.54 -4.71 -11.98
C LEU A 90 2.72 -4.11 -13.37
N GLU A 91 3.21 -4.91 -14.32
CA GLU A 91 3.34 -4.54 -15.73
C GLU A 91 1.96 -4.22 -16.34
N ASP A 92 1.95 -3.42 -17.40
CA ASP A 92 0.80 -3.30 -18.30
C ASP A 92 0.58 -4.63 -19.04
N ASP A 93 -0.53 -5.32 -18.74
CA ASP A 93 -0.94 -6.71 -19.00
C ASP A 93 -1.11 -7.55 -17.70
N GLY A 94 -0.52 -7.05 -16.61
CA GLY A 94 -0.56 -7.62 -15.27
C GLY A 94 0.01 -9.05 -15.17
N GLY A 95 0.73 -9.52 -16.20
CA GLY A 95 1.33 -10.84 -16.26
C GLY A 95 2.62 -10.95 -15.45
N ALA A 96 3.29 -9.83 -15.21
CA ALA A 96 4.54 -9.75 -14.47
C ALA A 96 4.58 -8.55 -13.51
N LEU A 97 5.64 -8.51 -12.71
CA LEU A 97 5.99 -7.34 -11.93
C LEU A 97 6.75 -6.36 -12.82
N ASP A 98 6.54 -5.06 -12.62
CA ASP A 98 7.24 -3.96 -13.30
C ASP A 98 7.88 -2.99 -12.28
N GLY A 99 8.47 -3.58 -11.25
CA GLY A 99 9.24 -2.87 -10.23
C GLY A 99 9.00 -3.37 -8.83
N LEU A 100 10.09 -3.46 -8.06
CA LEU A 100 10.10 -3.92 -6.68
C LEU A 100 11.10 -3.09 -5.88
N ALA A 101 10.74 -2.71 -4.67
CA ALA A 101 11.68 -2.13 -3.73
C ALA A 101 11.48 -2.66 -2.30
N GLU A 102 12.59 -3.02 -1.68
CA GLU A 102 12.67 -3.50 -0.30
C GLU A 102 13.11 -2.36 0.62
N PHE A 103 12.69 -2.39 1.88
CA PHE A 103 13.22 -1.52 2.90
C PHE A 103 14.69 -1.84 3.15
N SER A 104 15.56 -0.83 3.10
CA SER A 104 16.99 -1.01 3.40
C SER A 104 17.36 -0.46 4.78
N ALA A 105 17.10 0.83 5.02
CA ALA A 105 17.41 1.47 6.30
C ALA A 105 16.68 2.80 6.44
N PHE A 106 16.31 3.16 7.67
CA PHE A 106 16.03 4.56 7.98
C PHE A 106 17.34 5.34 8.10
N ILE A 107 17.33 6.54 7.53
CA ILE A 107 18.45 7.47 7.54
C ILE A 107 17.97 8.82 8.12
N PRO A 108 18.88 9.70 8.56
CA PRO A 108 18.49 11.04 8.97
C PRO A 108 17.69 11.73 7.86
N GLY A 109 16.46 12.15 8.18
CA GLY A 109 15.56 12.84 7.25
C GLY A 109 14.80 11.95 6.27
N GLY A 110 14.88 10.61 6.37
CA GLY A 110 14.13 9.74 5.46
C GLY A 110 14.48 8.26 5.49
N VAL A 111 14.43 7.61 4.31
CA VAL A 111 14.61 6.16 4.16
C VAL A 111 15.43 5.83 2.92
N ASN A 112 16.23 4.78 3.00
CA ASN A 112 16.80 4.09 1.85
C ASN A 112 15.91 2.91 1.50
N LEU A 113 15.48 2.85 0.24
CA LEU A 113 14.89 1.65 -0.35
C LEU A 113 15.93 0.96 -1.22
N ASN A 114 15.92 -0.36 -1.26
CA ASN A 114 16.71 -1.17 -2.20
C ASN A 114 15.80 -1.58 -3.35
N VAL A 115 15.98 -0.95 -4.52
CA VAL A 115 15.25 -1.30 -5.73
C VAL A 115 15.84 -2.60 -6.28
N THR A 116 15.13 -3.71 -6.07
CA THR A 116 15.56 -5.05 -6.50
C THR A 116 15.14 -5.37 -7.92
N GLN A 117 14.07 -4.72 -8.39
CA GLN A 117 13.65 -4.73 -9.78
C GLN A 117 13.37 -3.30 -10.22
N ALA A 118 14.01 -2.88 -11.31
CA ALA A 118 13.81 -1.54 -11.88
C ALA A 118 12.35 -1.32 -12.30
N PHE A 119 11.87 -0.09 -12.15
CA PHE A 119 10.54 0.32 -12.59
C PHE A 119 10.56 0.69 -14.08
N GLY A 120 9.55 0.27 -14.84
CA GLY A 120 9.47 0.51 -16.29
C GLY A 120 9.45 2.00 -16.66
N ALA A 121 8.87 2.85 -15.80
CA ALA A 121 8.88 4.30 -15.94
C ALA A 121 9.10 5.03 -14.61
N ALA A 122 9.17 6.36 -14.68
CA ALA A 122 9.41 7.24 -13.54
C ALA A 122 8.14 7.48 -12.69
N HIS A 123 7.47 6.40 -12.29
CA HIS A 123 6.20 6.47 -11.57
C HIS A 123 6.32 7.22 -10.23
N MET A 124 5.27 7.94 -9.87
CA MET A 124 5.21 8.78 -8.70
C MET A 124 4.83 7.99 -7.44
N CYS A 125 5.58 8.23 -6.37
CA CYS A 125 5.29 7.68 -5.06
C CYS A 125 5.31 8.79 -4.00
N CYS A 126 4.36 8.73 -3.06
CA CYS A 126 4.33 9.58 -1.87
C CYS A 126 4.79 8.76 -0.67
N ALA A 127 5.75 9.28 0.10
CA ALA A 127 6.14 8.72 1.38
C ALA A 127 5.56 9.54 2.52
N ILE A 128 4.93 8.88 3.48
CA ILE A 128 4.54 9.43 4.79
C ILE A 128 5.49 8.86 5.84
N PHE A 129 6.36 9.70 6.37
CA PHE A 129 7.30 9.34 7.43
C PHE A 129 6.74 9.66 8.81
N LEU A 130 6.92 8.73 9.73
CA LEU A 130 6.54 8.84 11.13
C LEU A 130 7.81 8.81 12.00
N SER A 131 7.99 9.82 12.86
CA SER A 131 9.11 9.91 13.81
C SER A 131 8.68 10.39 15.21
N GLY A 132 9.67 10.48 16.11
CA GLY A 132 9.52 11.01 17.46
C GLY A 132 10.04 10.03 18.51
N ALA A 133 10.53 10.56 19.62
CA ALA A 133 11.03 9.75 20.73
C ALA A 133 9.98 8.76 21.24
N ASP A 134 8.73 9.22 21.38
CA ASP A 134 7.61 8.44 21.93
C ASP A 134 6.89 7.56 20.89
N LEU A 135 7.35 7.54 19.63
CA LEU A 135 6.73 6.70 18.60
C LEU A 135 7.21 5.25 18.74
N THR A 136 6.27 4.34 18.87
CA THR A 136 6.43 2.91 18.62
C THR A 136 5.62 2.57 17.38
N ALA A 137 6.22 1.87 16.42
CA ALA A 137 5.57 1.50 15.17
C ALA A 137 5.66 -0.01 14.95
N TYR A 138 4.68 -0.55 14.22
CA TYR A 138 4.62 -1.95 13.84
C TYR A 138 4.04 -2.05 12.44
N ALA A 139 4.77 -2.68 11.52
CA ALA A 139 4.31 -2.98 10.17
C ALA A 139 4.25 -4.49 10.00
N ASN A 140 3.08 -5.03 9.69
CA ASN A 140 2.95 -6.44 9.31
C ASN A 140 1.61 -6.65 8.62
N ILE A 141 1.40 -7.88 8.17
CA ILE A 141 0.14 -8.36 7.63
C ILE A 141 -0.66 -9.04 8.73
N TYR A 142 -1.98 -9.02 8.58
CA TYR A 142 -2.88 -9.85 9.36
C TYR A 142 -3.86 -10.54 8.41
N GLN A 143 -3.86 -11.87 8.43
CA GLN A 143 -4.79 -12.65 7.63
C GLN A 143 -6.17 -12.58 8.29
N LEU A 144 -7.08 -11.81 7.69
CA LEU A 144 -8.47 -11.75 8.15
C LEU A 144 -9.10 -13.15 8.06
N PRO A 145 -9.68 -13.67 9.16
CA PRO A 145 -10.40 -14.93 9.11
C PRO A 145 -11.74 -14.75 8.41
N GLY A 146 -12.31 -15.84 7.89
CA GLY A 146 -13.67 -15.86 7.33
C GLY A 146 -14.78 -15.73 8.41
N SER A 147 -14.46 -15.23 9.59
CA SER A 147 -15.37 -15.09 10.73
C SER A 147 -15.84 -13.65 10.88
N THR A 148 -17.07 -13.47 11.37
CA THR A 148 -17.62 -12.15 11.72
C THR A 148 -17.35 -11.76 13.17
N SER A 149 -16.77 -12.65 13.98
CA SER A 149 -16.45 -12.35 15.37
C SER A 149 -15.29 -11.36 15.45
N PRO A 150 -15.29 -10.44 16.43
CA PRO A 150 -14.16 -9.55 16.66
C PRO A 150 -12.85 -10.33 16.80
N GLN A 151 -11.82 -9.87 16.10
CA GLN A 151 -10.48 -10.45 16.16
C GLN A 151 -9.61 -9.60 17.08
N GLN A 152 -8.82 -10.26 17.92
CA GLN A 152 -7.80 -9.63 18.73
C GLN A 152 -6.47 -9.74 17.98
N ILE A 153 -5.86 -8.60 17.66
CA ILE A 153 -4.56 -8.52 17.02
C ILE A 153 -3.57 -8.07 18.08
N THR A 154 -2.80 -9.01 18.62
CA THR A 154 -1.90 -8.76 19.76
C THR A 154 -0.43 -8.65 19.35
N ASP A 155 -0.09 -9.00 18.12
CA ASP A 155 1.30 -9.06 17.63
C ASP A 155 2.09 -7.75 17.75
N PRO A 156 1.49 -6.54 17.64
CA PRO A 156 2.22 -5.29 17.90
C PRO A 156 2.81 -5.22 19.32
N GLY A 157 2.18 -5.90 20.31
CA GLY A 157 2.60 -5.85 21.71
C GLY A 157 2.28 -4.53 22.42
N PHE A 158 1.53 -3.64 21.78
CA PHE A 158 1.03 -2.37 22.32
C PHE A 158 -0.35 -2.06 21.73
N GLU A 159 -1.08 -1.15 22.39
CA GLU A 159 -2.34 -0.61 21.86
C GLU A 159 -2.02 0.57 20.94
N PRO A 160 -2.35 0.51 19.63
CA PRO A 160 -2.04 1.59 18.70
C PRO A 160 -3.00 2.77 18.86
N ASP A 161 -2.45 3.98 18.86
CA ASP A 161 -3.21 5.24 18.75
C ASP A 161 -3.70 5.50 17.32
N LEU A 162 -2.95 4.98 16.32
CA LEU A 162 -3.23 5.11 14.89
C LEU A 162 -2.99 3.76 14.22
N LEU A 163 -3.96 3.34 13.43
CA LEU A 163 -3.86 2.20 12.53
C LEU A 163 -4.01 2.69 11.09
N LEU A 164 -3.03 2.39 10.24
CA LEU A 164 -3.14 2.53 8.79
C LEU A 164 -3.18 1.12 8.19
N VAL A 165 -4.19 0.82 7.39
CA VAL A 165 -4.32 -0.50 6.76
C VAL A 165 -4.45 -0.38 5.27
N SER A 166 -4.00 -1.44 4.61
CA SER A 166 -4.40 -1.75 3.25
C SER A 166 -4.79 -3.23 3.17
N VAL A 167 -5.78 -3.56 2.34
CA VAL A 167 -6.31 -4.92 2.24
C VAL A 167 -6.28 -5.37 0.80
N ARG A 168 -5.80 -6.59 0.60
CA ARG A 168 -5.89 -7.37 -0.63
C ARG A 168 -6.94 -8.48 -0.45
N GLY A 169 -7.66 -8.79 -1.52
CA GLY A 169 -8.67 -9.86 -1.53
C GLY A 169 -8.12 -11.30 -1.49
N ALA A 170 -6.80 -11.49 -1.56
CA ALA A 170 -6.12 -12.78 -1.46
C ALA A 170 -5.00 -12.75 -0.41
N GLY A 171 -4.48 -13.93 -0.09
CA GLY A 171 -3.35 -14.08 0.82
C GLY A 171 -2.10 -13.35 0.34
N MET A 172 -1.18 -13.09 1.25
CA MET A 172 0.14 -12.51 0.96
C MET A 172 1.12 -13.64 0.62
N GLY A 173 2.11 -13.37 -0.25
CA GLY A 173 3.17 -14.35 -0.55
C GLY A 173 3.73 -14.31 -1.97
N GLY A 174 3.65 -13.17 -2.66
CA GLY A 174 4.39 -12.95 -3.91
C GLY A 174 3.72 -13.51 -5.18
N GLY A 175 2.52 -14.09 -5.10
CA GLY A 175 1.76 -14.52 -6.28
C GLY A 175 0.89 -13.40 -6.85
N ILE A 176 0.96 -13.18 -8.17
CA ILE A 176 0.01 -12.34 -8.90
C ILE A 176 -1.34 -13.09 -8.97
N GLU A 177 -2.41 -12.44 -8.50
CA GLU A 177 -3.77 -12.98 -8.60
C GLU A 177 -4.52 -12.38 -9.79
N ALA A 178 -5.48 -13.15 -10.30
CA ALA A 178 -6.56 -12.59 -11.11
C ALA A 178 -7.54 -11.84 -10.18
N ARG A 179 -7.88 -10.60 -10.55
CA ARG A 179 -8.75 -9.60 -9.88
C ARG A 179 -8.01 -8.63 -8.98
N GLN A 180 -8.33 -7.35 -9.13
CA GLN A 180 -7.96 -6.28 -8.21
C GLN A 180 -9.00 -6.18 -7.09
N ARG A 181 -8.54 -6.34 -5.86
CA ARG A 181 -9.33 -6.01 -4.65
C ARG A 181 -8.43 -5.22 -3.73
N LEU A 182 -8.65 -3.91 -3.71
CA LEU A 182 -7.78 -2.96 -3.06
C LEU A 182 -8.59 -2.09 -2.12
N CYS A 183 -8.30 -2.15 -0.83
CA CYS A 183 -8.93 -1.30 0.17
C CYS A 183 -7.87 -0.57 0.97
N MET A 184 -8.18 0.63 1.45
CA MET A 184 -7.34 1.34 2.40
C MET A 184 -8.22 1.95 3.49
N GLY A 185 -7.67 2.08 4.69
CA GLY A 185 -8.37 2.74 5.78
C GLY A 185 -7.46 3.18 6.90
N ALA A 186 -8.02 3.98 7.79
CA ALA A 186 -7.38 4.43 9.01
C ALA A 186 -8.33 4.32 10.21
N ALA A 187 -7.79 4.00 11.38
CA ALA A 187 -8.47 4.15 12.66
C ALA A 187 -7.61 4.95 13.63
N VAL A 188 -8.26 5.75 14.47
CA VAL A 188 -7.66 6.47 15.58
C VAL A 188 -8.29 5.97 16.88
N ASN A 189 -7.45 5.68 17.86
CA ASN A 189 -7.84 5.46 19.24
C ASN A 189 -7.46 6.72 20.03
N ASP A 190 -8.46 7.44 20.53
CA ASP A 190 -8.26 8.68 21.27
C ASP A 190 -8.05 8.45 22.78
N GLY A 191 -8.08 7.20 23.24
CA GLY A 191 -7.98 6.82 24.65
C GLY A 191 -9.23 7.16 25.48
N ALA A 192 -10.27 7.76 24.89
CA ALA A 192 -11.55 8.08 25.54
C ALA A 192 -12.59 6.96 25.38
N GLY A 193 -12.19 5.82 24.79
CA GLY A 193 -13.06 4.67 24.52
C GLY A 193 -13.90 4.81 23.25
N ALA A 194 -13.64 5.84 22.43
CA ALA A 194 -14.18 5.98 21.09
C ALA A 194 -13.11 5.65 20.04
N PHE A 195 -13.53 4.99 18.96
CA PHE A 195 -12.67 4.75 17.80
C PHE A 195 -13.27 5.48 16.61
N ASP A 196 -12.52 6.44 16.07
CA ASP A 196 -12.86 7.07 14.79
C ASP A 196 -12.16 6.32 13.68
N ASN A 197 -12.91 5.95 12.65
CA ASN A 197 -12.32 5.25 11.52
C ASN A 197 -13.00 5.57 10.19
N VAL A 198 -12.21 5.41 9.13
CA VAL A 198 -12.65 5.60 7.76
C VAL A 198 -11.93 4.59 6.87
N GLY A 199 -12.64 4.10 5.86
CA GLY A 199 -12.04 3.25 4.86
C GLY A 199 -12.72 3.40 3.51
N TRP A 200 -12.03 3.00 2.48
CA TRP A 200 -12.59 2.82 1.15
C TRP A 200 -12.11 1.51 0.55
N SER A 201 -12.87 1.01 -0.41
CA SER A 201 -12.54 -0.19 -1.16
C SER A 201 -12.83 0.01 -2.64
N LEU A 202 -12.03 -0.62 -3.47
CA LEU A 202 -12.18 -0.74 -4.91
C LEU A 202 -11.99 -2.21 -5.30
N GLU A 203 -12.89 -2.72 -6.12
CA GLU A 203 -12.80 -4.05 -6.72
C GLU A 203 -13.00 -3.95 -8.23
N ASP A 204 -12.19 -4.68 -8.98
CA ASP A 204 -12.40 -4.98 -10.39
C ASP A 204 -12.24 -6.48 -10.65
N ARG A 205 -13.15 -7.03 -11.46
CA ARG A 205 -13.15 -8.44 -11.82
C ARG A 205 -12.44 -8.65 -13.14
N ASP A 206 -11.48 -9.56 -13.12
CA ASP A 206 -10.76 -10.04 -14.30
C ASP A 206 -11.65 -10.89 -15.23
N ALA A 207 -11.27 -10.93 -16.52
CA ALA A 207 -11.85 -11.74 -17.58
C ALA A 207 -13.38 -11.57 -17.80
N GLN A 208 -13.90 -10.37 -17.55
CA GLN A 208 -15.30 -10.02 -17.85
C GLN A 208 -15.40 -9.39 -19.24
N SER A 209 -16.47 -9.67 -19.98
CA SER A 209 -16.71 -9.02 -21.28
C SER A 209 -16.94 -7.51 -21.19
N THR A 210 -17.29 -7.03 -20.00
CA THR A 210 -17.33 -5.62 -19.62
C THR A 210 -16.74 -5.49 -18.22
N THR A 211 -15.82 -4.54 -18.02
CA THR A 211 -15.22 -4.26 -16.71
C THR A 211 -16.30 -4.02 -15.66
N SER A 212 -16.14 -4.63 -14.49
CA SER A 212 -17.14 -4.62 -13.40
C SER A 212 -16.48 -4.05 -12.16
N VAL A 213 -16.55 -2.72 -12.02
CA VAL A 213 -15.92 -1.99 -10.91
C VAL A 213 -16.92 -1.72 -9.81
N TRP A 214 -16.53 -1.96 -8.55
CA TRP A 214 -17.30 -1.58 -7.38
C TRP A 214 -16.46 -0.78 -6.39
N GLY A 215 -17.09 0.23 -5.76
CA GLY A 215 -16.46 1.05 -4.74
C GLY A 215 -17.38 1.27 -3.54
N SER A 216 -16.80 1.41 -2.36
CA SER A 216 -17.53 1.84 -1.16
C SER A 216 -16.66 2.66 -0.23
N ILE A 217 -17.29 3.59 0.49
CA ILE A 217 -16.69 4.34 1.60
C ILE A 217 -17.41 3.91 2.88
N PHE A 218 -16.65 3.66 3.93
CA PHE A 218 -17.16 3.26 5.23
C PHE A 218 -16.78 4.31 6.26
N ASN A 219 -17.76 4.78 7.02
CA ASN A 219 -17.58 5.46 8.29
C ASN A 219 -17.95 4.43 9.37
N ASN A 220 -17.08 4.22 10.36
CA ASN A 220 -17.21 3.16 11.38
C ASN A 220 -16.72 1.74 10.98
N ARG A 221 -15.91 1.59 9.90
CA ARG A 221 -15.12 0.37 9.62
C ARG A 221 -13.75 0.67 9.01
N VAL A 222 -12.75 -0.14 9.37
CA VAL A 222 -11.41 -0.17 8.76
C VAL A 222 -11.27 -1.43 7.92
N GLY A 223 -11.18 -1.30 6.59
CA GLY A 223 -10.88 -2.42 5.68
C GLY A 223 -12.04 -3.40 5.42
N ALA A 224 -12.03 -3.93 4.19
CA ALA A 224 -12.88 -4.92 3.51
C ALA A 224 -14.32 -5.24 4.01
N ARG A 225 -15.25 -5.15 3.05
CA ARG A 225 -16.53 -5.85 3.03
C ARG A 225 -16.26 -7.36 2.88
N GLY A 226 -16.72 -8.19 3.81
CA GLY A 226 -16.79 -9.64 3.60
C GLY A 226 -17.71 -9.94 2.41
N ASN A 227 -17.34 -10.94 1.59
CA ASN A 227 -18.08 -11.40 0.41
C ASN A 227 -19.60 -11.34 0.64
N GLN A 228 -20.23 -10.27 0.15
CA GLN A 228 -21.67 -10.21 -0.06
C GLN A 228 -21.87 -10.15 -1.56
N TYR A 229 -21.71 -11.31 -2.20
CA TYR A 229 -22.24 -11.55 -3.53
C TYR A 229 -23.23 -12.70 -3.40
N GLU A 230 -24.51 -12.33 -3.51
CA GLU A 230 -25.50 -13.12 -4.24
C GLU A 230 -25.11 -13.17 -5.73
#